data_AF-A0A966FVI2-F1
#
_entry.id   AF-A0A966FVI2-F1
#
_cell.length_a   1.000
_cell.length_b   1.000
_cell.length_c   1.000
_cell.angle_alpha   90.00
_cell.angle_beta   90.00
_cell.angle_gamma   90.00
#
_symmetry.space_group_name_H-M   'P 1'
#
loop_
_entity.id
_entity.type
_entity.pdbx_description
1 polymer ?
#
loop_
_entity_poly.entity_id
_entity_poly.type
_entity_poly.pdbx_seq_one_letter_code
_entity_poly.pdbx_strand_id
1 'polypeptide(L)'
;GDAAGVVAPASGEGIYYAMMGGRCVAEAAERFLATGQPAALRGARRAFMREHGKVFWILGMMQHFWYSSDKRRERFVTMCADRDVQQLTWEAYMNKRLVRAKPVAHMRIFVKDCAHLLGLKAAA
;
A
#
# COMPACT_ATOMS: atom_id res chain seq x y z
N GLY A 1 10.11 9.35 -6.04
CA GLY A 1 8.72 9.81 -6.16
C GLY A 1 8.08 9.21 -7.39
N ASP A 2 7.06 9.84 -7.94
CA ASP A 2 6.21 9.27 -8.99
C ASP A 2 6.98 8.71 -10.20
N ALA A 3 8.06 9.38 -10.62
CA ALA A 3 8.96 8.91 -11.68
C ALA A 3 9.55 7.50 -11.44
N ALA A 4 9.68 7.08 -10.19
CA ALA A 4 10.17 5.76 -9.80
C ALA A 4 9.04 4.72 -9.59
N GLY A 5 7.79 5.08 -9.87
CA GLY A 5 6.63 4.20 -9.68
C GLY A 5 6.31 3.92 -8.20
N VAL A 6 6.70 4.82 -7.28
CA VAL A 6 6.48 4.64 -5.84
C VAL A 6 5.19 5.30 -5.34
N VAL A 7 4.20 5.50 -6.20
CA VAL A 7 2.85 5.89 -5.77
C VAL A 7 2.14 4.63 -5.27
N ALA A 8 1.61 4.68 -4.04
CA ALA A 8 0.92 3.53 -3.47
C ALA A 8 -0.35 3.20 -4.27
N PRO A 9 -0.49 1.96 -4.77
CA PRO A 9 -1.69 1.54 -5.49
C PRO A 9 -2.94 1.65 -4.60
N ALA A 10 -4.12 1.72 -5.22
CA ALA A 10 -5.45 1.90 -4.61
C ALA A 10 -5.67 3.20 -3.80
N SER A 11 -4.70 3.61 -2.98
CA SER A 11 -4.76 4.80 -2.12
C SER A 11 -4.29 6.08 -2.82
N GLY A 12 -3.44 5.98 -3.84
CA GLY A 12 -2.87 7.14 -4.53
C GLY A 12 -1.86 7.93 -3.70
N GLU A 13 -1.38 7.39 -2.58
CA GLU A 13 -0.42 8.09 -1.74
C GLU A 13 0.95 8.18 -2.41
N GLY A 14 1.33 9.37 -2.88
CA GLY A 14 2.62 9.63 -3.53
C GLY A 14 3.61 10.41 -2.65
N ILE A 15 3.12 11.38 -1.87
CA ILE A 15 3.97 12.35 -1.13
C ILE A 15 4.90 11.66 -0.14
N TYR A 16 4.36 10.82 0.74
CA TYR A 16 5.14 10.08 1.73
C TYR A 16 6.17 9.16 1.07
N TYR A 17 5.77 8.39 0.06
CA TYR A 17 6.65 7.44 -0.61
C TYR A 17 7.69 8.13 -1.50
N ALA A 18 7.41 9.34 -2.00
CA ALA A 18 8.40 10.19 -2.63
C ALA A 18 9.49 10.60 -1.65
N MET A 19 9.12 11.06 -0.45
CA MET A 19 10.06 11.38 0.63
C MET A 19 10.87 10.15 1.06
N MET A 20 10.22 9.01 1.33
CA MET A 20 10.91 7.77 1.72
C MET A 20 11.84 7.24 0.63
N GLY A 21 11.42 7.31 -0.64
CA GLY A 21 12.28 7.00 -1.78
C GLY A 21 13.50 7.92 -1.85
N GLY A 22 13.32 9.22 -1.58
CA GLY A 22 14.42 10.19 -1.49
C GLY A 22 15.45 9.81 -0.44
N ARG A 23 15.02 9.41 0.76
CA ARG A 23 15.93 8.93 1.84
C ARG A 23 16.72 7.70 1.40
N CYS A 24 16.05 6.71 0.80
CA CYS A 24 16.69 5.50 0.30
C CYS A 24 17.74 5.81 -0.79
N VAL A 25 17.46 6.76 -1.68
CA VAL A 25 18.38 7.19 -2.73
C VAL A 25 19.56 7.95 -2.14
N ALA A 26 19.34 8.83 -1.16
CA ALA A 26 20.41 9.58 -0.49
C ALA A 26 21.43 8.65 0.15
N GLU A 27 20.99 7.65 0.92
CA GLU A 27 21.88 6.65 1.54
C GLU A 27 22.68 5.85 0.50
N ALA A 28 22.05 5.48 -0.61
CA ALA A 28 22.71 4.72 -1.67
C ALA A 28 23.72 5.59 -2.44
N ALA A 29 23.39 6.86 -2.68
CA ALA A 29 24.26 7.83 -3.33
C ALA A 29 25.48 8.16 -2.46
N GLU A 30 25.30 8.36 -1.16
CA GLU A 30 26.40 8.57 -0.21
C GLU A 30 27.39 7.40 -0.23
N ARG A 31 26.89 6.15 -0.18
CA ARG A 31 27.75 4.96 -0.27
C ARG A 31 28.48 4.85 -1.61
N PHE A 32 27.81 5.23 -2.70
CA PHE A 32 28.44 5.27 -4.02
C PHE A 32 29.57 6.30 -4.06
N LEU A 33 29.33 7.52 -3.57
CA LEU A 33 30.34 8.58 -3.53
C LEU A 33 31.54 8.21 -2.66
N ALA A 34 31.32 7.51 -1.55
CA ALA A 34 32.40 7.09 -0.65
C ALA A 34 33.25 5.92 -1.21
N THR A 35 32.66 5.01 -1.97
CA THR A 35 33.33 3.77 -2.40
C THR A 35 33.66 3.72 -3.89
N GLY A 36 33.05 4.58 -4.71
CA GLY A 36 33.11 4.53 -6.17
C GLY A 36 32.39 3.33 -6.79
N GLN A 37 31.72 2.48 -6.00
CA GLN A 37 31.14 1.22 -6.49
C GLN A 37 29.70 1.41 -7.00
N PRO A 38 29.42 1.30 -8.32
CA PRO A 38 28.08 1.53 -8.86
C PRO A 38 27.03 0.56 -8.31
N ALA A 39 27.46 -0.62 -7.87
CA ALA A 39 26.60 -1.62 -7.25
C ALA A 39 25.85 -1.10 -6.00
N ALA A 40 26.39 -0.09 -5.30
CA ALA A 40 25.78 0.53 -4.12
C ALA A 40 24.43 1.19 -4.43
N LEU A 41 24.24 1.72 -5.65
CA LEU A 41 23.01 2.38 -6.08
C LEU A 41 21.79 1.44 -6.08
N ARG A 42 22.00 0.13 -6.28
CA ARG A 42 20.95 -0.90 -6.16
C ARG A 42 20.37 -0.97 -4.73
N GLY A 43 21.13 -0.48 -3.74
CA GLY A 43 20.73 -0.41 -2.34
C GLY A 43 19.44 0.39 -2.13
N ALA A 44 19.20 1.46 -2.91
CA ALA A 44 18.01 2.28 -2.78
C ALA A 44 16.72 1.48 -3.00
N ARG A 45 16.63 0.78 -4.15
CA ARG A 45 15.48 -0.08 -4.47
C ARG A 45 15.36 -1.23 -3.47
N ARG A 46 16.48 -1.85 -3.09
CA ARG A 46 16.48 -2.97 -2.14
C ARG A 46 15.93 -2.55 -0.77
N ALA A 47 16.35 -1.39 -0.26
CA ALA A 47 15.88 -0.84 1.00
C ALA A 47 14.37 -0.53 0.94
N PHE A 48 13.93 0.17 -0.10
CA PHE A 48 12.52 0.50 -0.30
C PHE A 48 11.64 -0.75 -0.40
N MET A 49 12.03 -1.73 -1.21
CA MET A 49 11.25 -2.96 -1.39
C MET A 49 11.20 -3.83 -0.13
N ARG A 50 12.25 -3.81 0.68
CA ARG A 50 12.28 -4.52 1.97
C ARG A 50 11.23 -3.96 2.94
N GLU A 51 11.02 -2.65 2.95
CA GLU A 51 10.10 -1.99 3.88
C GLU A 51 8.67 -1.90 3.33
N HIS A 52 8.50 -1.58 2.05
CA HIS A 52 7.20 -1.24 1.47
C HIS A 52 6.71 -2.20 0.39
N GLY A 53 7.57 -3.10 -0.12
CA GLY A 53 7.24 -3.95 -1.27
C GLY A 53 6.02 -4.86 -1.05
N LYS A 54 5.84 -5.40 0.16
CA LYS A 54 4.66 -6.21 0.51
C LYS A 54 3.38 -5.37 0.51
N VAL A 55 3.43 -4.15 1.03
CA VAL A 55 2.29 -3.23 1.07
C VAL A 55 1.88 -2.86 -0.34
N PHE A 56 2.85 -2.50 -1.19
CA PHE A 56 2.61 -2.19 -2.61
C PHE A 56 2.00 -3.36 -3.37
N TRP A 57 2.46 -4.58 -3.09
CA TRP A 57 1.90 -5.78 -3.72
C TRP A 57 0.44 -6.01 -3.33
N ILE A 58 0.11 -5.92 -2.04
CA ILE A 58 -1.28 -6.06 -1.55
C ILE A 58 -2.18 -4.99 -2.15
N LEU A 59 -1.75 -3.73 -2.08
CA LEU A 59 -2.48 -2.61 -2.64
C LEU A 59 -2.66 -2.75 -4.16
N GLY A 60 -1.66 -3.28 -4.86
CA GLY A 60 -1.73 -3.54 -6.30
C GLY A 60 -2.79 -4.60 -6.64
N MET A 61 -2.87 -5.68 -5.86
CA MET A 61 -3.93 -6.68 -6.00
C MET A 61 -5.31 -6.08 -5.73
N MET A 62 -5.45 -5.27 -4.68
CA MET A 62 -6.71 -4.57 -4.37
C MET A 62 -7.12 -3.65 -5.52
N GLN A 63 -6.19 -2.83 -6.02
CA GLN A 63 -6.45 -1.95 -7.16
C GLN A 63 -6.91 -2.75 -8.39
N HIS A 64 -6.20 -3.82 -8.72
CA HIS A 64 -6.57 -4.66 -9.87
C HIS A 64 -7.96 -5.28 -9.69
N PHE A 65 -8.28 -5.78 -8.50
CA PHE A 65 -9.58 -6.39 -8.22
C PHE A 65 -10.73 -5.39 -8.28
N TRP A 66 -10.61 -4.26 -7.60
CA TRP A 66 -11.68 -3.26 -7.47
C TRP A 66 -11.87 -2.46 -8.75
N TYR A 67 -10.79 -2.14 -9.47
CA TYR A 67 -10.86 -1.25 -10.62
C TYR A 67 -11.18 -2.00 -11.93
N SER A 68 -11.34 -3.33 -11.89
CA SER A 68 -11.61 -4.16 -13.06
C SER A 68 -12.98 -3.92 -13.73
N SER A 69 -13.94 -3.28 -13.04
CA SER A 69 -15.26 -2.95 -13.60
C SER A 69 -15.93 -1.82 -12.82
N ASP A 70 -16.85 -1.09 -13.45
CA ASP A 70 -17.60 0.00 -12.79
C ASP A 70 -18.38 -0.52 -11.58
N LYS A 71 -19.08 -1.66 -11.72
CA LYS A 71 -19.81 -2.31 -10.62
C LYS A 71 -18.94 -2.59 -9.39
N ARG A 72 -17.67 -2.98 -9.58
CA ARG A 72 -16.74 -3.20 -8.45
C ARG A 72 -16.21 -1.90 -7.88
N ARG A 73 -15.98 -0.87 -8.71
CA ARG A 73 -15.60 0.46 -8.26
C ARG A 73 -16.70 1.10 -7.41
N GLU A 74 -17.97 0.97 -7.81
CA GLU A 74 -19.12 1.44 -7.01
C GLU A 74 -19.20 0.71 -5.67
N ARG A 75 -19.03 -0.62 -5.65
CA ARG A 75 -18.97 -1.39 -4.40
C ARG A 75 -17.82 -0.98 -3.49
N PHE A 76 -16.66 -0.66 -4.06
CA PHE A 76 -15.53 -0.14 -3.31
C PHE A 76 -15.86 1.21 -2.66
N VAL A 77 -16.53 2.11 -3.39
CA VAL A 77 -17.03 3.38 -2.84
C VAL A 77 -18.03 3.15 -1.71
N THR A 78 -18.99 2.23 -1.88
CA THR A 78 -19.95 1.87 -0.82
C THR A 78 -19.25 1.35 0.43
N MET A 79 -18.24 0.49 0.27
CA MET A 79 -17.44 -0.04 1.38
C MET A 79 -16.70 1.07 2.14
N CYS A 80 -16.21 2.12 1.45
CA CYS A 80 -15.56 3.26 2.10
C CYS A 80 -16.50 4.10 2.99
N ALA A 81 -17.82 3.91 2.89
CA ALA A 81 -18.79 4.55 3.79
C ALA A 81 -18.85 3.89 5.18
N ASP A 82 -18.29 2.69 5.32
CA ASP A 82 -18.24 1.96 6.58
C ASP A 82 -17.27 2.61 7.58
N ARG A 83 -17.72 2.77 8.84
CA ARG A 83 -16.94 3.45 9.89
C ARG A 83 -15.69 2.69 10.31
N ASP A 84 -15.74 1.36 10.31
CA ASP A 84 -14.58 0.54 10.65
C ASP A 84 -13.54 0.63 9.53
N VAL A 85 -13.98 0.63 8.26
CA VAL A 85 -13.09 0.85 7.11
C VAL A 85 -12.45 2.24 7.17
N GLN A 86 -13.20 3.28 7.54
CA GLN A 86 -12.67 4.63 7.71
C GLN A 86 -11.63 4.69 8.83
N GLN A 87 -11.91 4.09 10.00
CA GLN A 87 -10.98 4.08 11.12
C GLN A 87 -9.68 3.35 10.77
N LEU A 88 -9.77 2.18 10.12
CA LEU A 88 -8.59 1.42 9.70
C LEU A 88 -7.76 2.18 8.66
N THR A 89 -8.43 2.85 7.72
CA THR A 89 -7.76 3.68 6.71
C THR A 89 -7.07 4.87 7.37
N TRP A 90 -7.72 5.51 8.34
CA TRP A 90 -7.14 6.62 9.10
C TRP A 90 -5.91 6.18 9.90
N GLU A 91 -5.98 5.05 10.62
CA GLU A 91 -4.85 4.52 11.37
C GLU A 91 -3.67 4.16 10.47
N ALA A 92 -3.93 3.53 9.32
CA ALA A 92 -2.91 3.22 8.32
C ALA A 92 -2.29 4.49 7.72
N TYR A 93 -3.12 5.50 7.43
CA TYR A 93 -2.67 6.78 6.88
C TYR A 93 -1.84 7.58 7.90
N MET A 94 -2.27 7.68 9.16
CA MET A 94 -1.58 8.49 10.17
C MET A 94 -0.27 7.87 10.62
N ASN A 95 -0.23 6.55 10.81
CA ASN A 95 0.95 5.90 11.35
C ASN A 95 1.98 5.51 10.29
N LYS A 96 1.64 5.63 9.00
CA LYS A 96 2.48 5.33 7.82
C LYS A 96 3.23 3.98 7.89
N ARG A 97 2.70 3.09 8.71
CA ARG A 97 3.13 1.73 8.96
C ARG A 97 1.84 0.94 8.89
N LEU A 98 1.87 -0.25 8.28
CA LEU A 98 0.86 -1.24 8.62
C LEU A 98 1.05 -1.47 10.11
N VAL A 99 0.15 -0.91 10.92
CA VAL A 99 0.17 -1.09 12.36
C VAL A 99 0.29 -2.59 12.55
N ARG A 100 1.28 -3.02 13.31
CA ARG A 100 1.56 -4.43 13.61
C ARG A 100 0.43 -5.06 14.46
N ALA A 101 -0.74 -4.44 14.48
CA ALA A 101 -1.99 -4.98 14.95
C ALA A 101 -2.54 -5.90 13.84
N LYS A 102 -2.35 -7.21 14.03
CA LYS A 102 -3.11 -8.30 13.41
C LYS A 102 -3.49 -8.10 11.91
N PRO A 103 -2.51 -8.03 10.98
CA PRO A 103 -2.78 -7.91 9.54
C PRO A 103 -3.70 -9.01 8.99
N VAL A 104 -3.65 -10.21 9.58
CA VAL A 104 -4.56 -11.32 9.25
C VAL A 104 -6.00 -11.02 9.68
N ALA A 105 -6.22 -10.35 10.82
CA ALA A 105 -7.57 -10.00 11.26
C ALA A 105 -8.17 -8.90 10.37
N HIS A 106 -7.40 -7.88 10.00
CA HIS A 106 -7.87 -6.81 9.10
C HIS A 106 -8.12 -7.30 7.68
N MET A 107 -7.24 -8.18 7.15
CA MET A 107 -7.48 -8.79 5.84
C MET A 107 -8.65 -9.77 5.87
N ARG A 108 -8.90 -10.44 7.00
CA ARG A 108 -10.04 -11.36 7.16
C ARG A 108 -11.36 -10.62 7.36
N ILE A 109 -11.37 -9.47 8.04
CA ILE A 109 -12.52 -8.55 8.11
C ILE A 109 -12.79 -7.98 6.72
N PHE A 110 -11.77 -7.40 6.07
CA PHE A 110 -11.87 -6.87 4.71
C PHE A 110 -12.39 -7.92 3.71
N VAL A 111 -11.87 -9.15 3.72
CA VAL A 111 -12.36 -10.24 2.85
C VAL A 111 -13.77 -10.70 3.24
N LYS A 112 -14.14 -10.67 4.52
CA LYS A 112 -15.48 -11.02 4.98
C LYS A 112 -16.51 -9.96 4.58
N ASP A 113 -16.13 -8.69 4.62
CA ASP A 113 -16.95 -7.55 4.18
C ASP A 113 -17.04 -7.52 2.65
N CYS A 114 -15.94 -7.84 1.95
CA CYS A 114 -15.97 -8.12 0.52
C CYS A 114 -16.91 -9.28 0.18
N ALA A 115 -16.86 -10.39 0.93
CA ALA A 115 -17.72 -11.55 0.70
C ALA A 115 -19.20 -11.23 0.96
N HIS A 116 -19.51 -10.38 1.95
CA HIS A 116 -20.86 -9.84 2.17
C HIS A 116 -21.30 -8.94 1.00
N LEU A 117 -20.47 -8.00 0.56
CA LEU A 117 -20.75 -7.08 -0.55
C LEU A 117 -20.81 -7.78 -1.92
N LEU A 118 -20.13 -8.93 -2.07
CA LEU A 118 -20.18 -9.80 -3.24
C LEU A 118 -21.35 -10.80 -3.21
N GLY A 119 -22.14 -10.85 -2.13
CA GLY A 119 -23.35 -11.66 -2.03
C GLY A 119 -23.12 -13.14 -1.69
N LEU A 120 -21.99 -13.51 -1.07
CA LEU A 120 -21.66 -14.90 -0.75
C LEU A 120 -22.21 -15.38 0.61
N LYS A 121 -22.93 -14.54 1.36
CA LYS A 121 -23.80 -14.95 2.48
C LYS A 121 -25.06 -14.08 2.54
N ALA A 122 -26.21 -14.72 2.71
CA ALA A 122 -27.46 -14.07 3.06
C ALA A 122 -27.34 -13.43 4.45
N ALA A 123 -27.96 -12.26 4.62
CA ALA A 123 -28.11 -11.61 5.92
C ALA A 123 -28.75 -12.58 6.92
N ALA A 124 -28.18 -12.65 8.12
CA ALA A 124 -28.85 -13.19 9.30
C ALA A 124 -29.45 -12.02 10.08
#